data_AF-A0A5C8U183-F1
#
_entry.id   AF-A0A5C8U183-F1
#
_cell.length_a   1.000
_cell.length_b   1.000
_cell.length_c   1.000
_cell.angle_alpha   90.00
_cell.angle_beta   90.00
_cell.angle_gamma   90.00
#
_symmetry.space_group_name_H-M   'P 1'
#
loop_
_entity.id
_entity.type
_entity.pdbx_description
1 polymer ?
#
loop_
_entity_poly.entity_id
_entity_poly.type
_entity_poly.pdbx_seq_one_letter_code
_entity_poly.pdbx_strand_id
1 'polypeptide(L)'
;PALARLVKRADRIAAAIEAVRLAGFSEEEAGRIFGRTPALPKAVIGDIETWIVCKPTAAVQACYLARFAALTAALPAGQFPVRS
;
A
#
# COMPACT_ATOMS: atom_id res chain seq x y z
N PRO A 1 -15.44 12.24 0.29
CA PRO A 1 -14.60 13.00 1.25
C PRO A 1 -13.09 12.87 0.93
N ALA A 2 -12.22 13.74 1.44
CA ALA A 2 -10.81 13.85 1.06
C ALA A 2 -9.95 12.61 1.43
N LEU A 3 -10.18 12.02 2.61
CA LEU A 3 -9.46 10.82 3.06
C LEU A 3 -9.65 9.62 2.12
N ALA A 4 -10.90 9.35 1.72
CA ALA A 4 -11.21 8.27 0.78
C ALA A 4 -10.47 8.43 -0.56
N ARG A 5 -10.27 9.67 -1.03
CA ARG A 5 -9.48 9.94 -2.24
C ARG A 5 -8.00 9.67 -2.03
N LEU A 6 -7.45 9.99 -0.85
CA LEU A 6 -6.05 9.68 -0.50
C LEU A 6 -5.82 8.18 -0.44
N VAL A 7 -6.70 7.43 0.23
CA VAL A 7 -6.65 5.97 0.28
C VAL A 7 -6.72 5.39 -1.13
N LYS A 8 -7.66 5.86 -1.96
CA LYS A 8 -7.79 5.35 -3.33
C LYS A 8 -6.59 5.68 -4.21
N ARG A 9 -5.94 6.83 -3.99
CA ARG A 9 -4.70 7.19 -4.68
C ARG A 9 -3.55 6.26 -4.26
N ALA A 10 -3.40 5.98 -2.96
CA ALA A 10 -2.37 5.06 -2.47
C ALA A 10 -2.57 3.63 -3.01
N ASP A 11 -3.80 3.12 -2.96
CA ASP A 11 -4.21 1.82 -3.53
C ASP A 11 -3.84 1.70 -5.02
N ARG A 12 -4.15 2.74 -5.80
CA ARG A 12 -3.84 2.77 -7.23
C ARG A 12 -2.33 2.76 -7.51
N ILE A 13 -1.54 3.45 -6.69
CA ILE A 13 -0.08 3.44 -6.79
C ILE A 13 0.47 2.04 -6.50
N ALA A 14 -0.01 1.38 -5.44
CA ALA A 14 0.39 0.02 -5.10
C ALA A 14 0.09 -0.96 -6.25
N ALA A 15 -1.13 -0.91 -6.79
CA ALA A 15 -1.54 -1.76 -7.91
C ALA A 15 -0.67 -1.56 -9.17
N ALA A 16 -0.29 -0.32 -9.49
CA ALA A 16 0.59 -0.05 -10.63
C ALA A 16 1.99 -0.67 -10.45
N ILE A 17 2.53 -0.61 -9.23
CA ILE A 17 3.83 -1.20 -8.89
C ILE A 17 3.75 -2.73 -8.96
N GLU A 18 2.72 -3.33 -8.37
CA GLU A 18 2.47 -4.78 -8.40
C GLU A 18 2.28 -5.31 -9.82
N ALA A 19 1.55 -4.59 -10.67
CA ALA A 19 1.35 -4.97 -12.06
C ALA A 19 2.69 -5.13 -12.80
N VAL A 20 3.60 -4.16 -12.62
CA VAL A 20 4.92 -4.19 -13.27
C VAL A 20 5.84 -5.24 -12.65
N ARG A 21 5.89 -5.30 -11.32
CA ARG A 21 6.89 -6.12 -10.61
C ARG A 21 6.51 -7.58 -10.49
N LEU A 22 5.20 -7.89 -10.40
CA LEU A 22 4.71 -9.24 -10.12
C LEU A 22 3.92 -9.85 -11.27
N ALA A 23 3.18 -9.03 -12.01
CA ALA A 23 2.28 -9.53 -13.06
C ALA A 23 2.84 -9.36 -14.49
N GLY A 24 4.04 -8.80 -14.64
CA GLY A 24 4.75 -8.72 -15.92
C GLY A 24 4.25 -7.62 -16.88
N PHE A 25 3.49 -6.65 -16.38
CA PHE A 25 3.09 -5.49 -17.19
C PHE A 25 4.28 -4.57 -17.46
N SER A 26 4.28 -3.89 -18.59
CA SER A 26 5.17 -2.75 -18.81
C SER A 26 4.73 -1.53 -17.99
N GLU A 27 5.65 -0.59 -17.75
CA GLU A 27 5.32 0.68 -17.08
C GLU A 27 4.27 1.48 -17.87
N GLU A 28 4.28 1.39 -19.19
CA GLU A 28 3.28 2.04 -20.05
C GLU A 28 1.88 1.44 -19.88
N GLU A 29 1.77 0.12 -19.87
CA GLU A 29 0.48 -0.56 -19.66
C GLU A 29 -0.07 -0.26 -18.27
N ALA A 30 0.77 -0.38 -17.24
CA ALA A 30 0.39 -0.02 -15.88
C ALA A 30 -0.03 1.45 -15.78
N GLY A 31 0.69 2.36 -16.45
CA GLY A 31 0.35 3.78 -16.51
C GLY A 31 -0.98 4.08 -17.21
N ARG A 32 -1.37 3.27 -18.20
CA ARG A 32 -2.68 3.39 -18.88
C ARG A 32 -3.82 2.87 -18.01
N ILE A 33 -3.63 1.76 -17.30
CA ILE A 33 -4.67 1.09 -16.51
C ILE A 33 -4.86 1.76 -15.14
N PHE A 34 -3.75 2.01 -14.45
CA PHE A 34 -3.72 2.54 -13.08
C PHE A 34 -3.32 4.02 -13.03
N GLY A 35 -3.13 4.68 -14.17
CA GLY A 35 -2.69 6.07 -14.20
C GLY A 35 -1.21 6.24 -13.85
N ARG A 36 -0.69 7.45 -14.07
CA ARG A 36 0.72 7.74 -13.86
C ARG A 36 1.07 7.76 -12.37
N THR A 37 1.94 6.85 -11.95
CA THR A 37 2.49 6.82 -10.60
C THR A 37 3.34 8.09 -10.36
N PRO A 38 3.08 8.87 -9.29
CA PRO A 38 3.94 10.00 -8.95
C PRO A 38 5.32 9.51 -8.52
N ALA A 39 6.33 10.38 -8.62
CA ALA A 39 7.63 10.09 -8.05
C ALA A 39 7.50 9.86 -6.54
N LEU A 40 7.95 8.70 -6.06
CA LEU A 40 7.96 8.34 -4.65
C LEU A 40 9.30 8.74 -4.00
N PRO A 41 9.32 9.05 -2.69
CA PRO A 41 10.58 9.27 -1.98
C PRO A 41 11.50 8.05 -2.10
N LYS A 42 12.81 8.26 -2.21
CA LYS A 42 13.80 7.17 -2.35
C LYS A 42 13.70 6.11 -1.26
N ALA A 43 13.44 6.51 -0.01
CA ALA A 43 13.26 5.58 1.10
C ALA A 43 12.08 4.61 0.86
N VAL A 44 10.96 5.15 0.37
CA VAL A 44 9.76 4.35 0.05
C VAL A 44 10.03 3.36 -1.09
N ILE A 45 10.79 3.79 -2.10
CA ILE A 45 11.17 2.89 -3.22
C ILE A 45 12.01 1.72 -2.70
N GLY A 46 12.98 1.98 -1.81
CA GLY A 46 13.78 0.92 -1.19
C GLY A 46 12.93 -0.07 -0.40
N ASP A 47 11.96 0.42 0.38
CA ASP A 47 11.07 -0.42 1.16
C ASP A 47 10.16 -1.28 0.28
N ILE A 48 9.63 -0.72 -0.82
CA ILE A 48 8.74 -1.44 -1.76
C ILE A 48 9.38 -2.72 -2.27
N GLU A 49 10.66 -2.68 -2.65
CA GLU A 49 11.37 -3.86 -3.16
C GLU A 49 11.47 -4.98 -2.09
N THR A 50 11.42 -4.63 -0.80
CA THR A 50 11.38 -5.62 0.31
C THR A 50 9.96 -6.14 0.61
N TRP A 51 8.94 -5.36 0.29
CA TRP A 51 7.54 -5.68 0.54
C TRP A 51 6.93 -6.53 -0.57
N ILE A 52 7.34 -6.30 -1.82
CA ILE A 52 6.72 -6.91 -3.00
C ILE A 52 7.14 -8.36 -3.24
N VAL A 53 8.11 -8.87 -2.48
CA VAL A 53 8.53 -10.28 -2.57
C VAL A 53 7.46 -11.21 -2.01
N CYS A 54 7.30 -12.37 -2.63
CA CYS A 54 6.45 -13.44 -2.10
C CYS A 54 6.93 -13.87 -0.71
N LYS A 55 6.03 -13.85 0.28
CA LYS A 55 6.29 -14.31 1.65
C LYS A 55 5.26 -15.39 2.03
N PRO A 56 5.59 -16.30 2.95
CA PRO A 56 4.61 -17.25 3.49
C PRO A 56 3.40 -16.51 4.07
N THR A 57 2.19 -17.07 3.88
CA THR A 57 0.93 -16.47 4.35
C THR A 57 0.96 -16.07 5.82
N ALA A 58 1.48 -16.95 6.68
CA ALA A 58 1.59 -16.71 8.12
C ALA A 58 2.48 -15.49 8.44
N ALA A 59 3.57 -15.29 7.68
CA ALA A 59 4.46 -14.15 7.87
C ALA A 59 3.77 -12.83 7.46
N VAL A 60 3.08 -12.81 6.32
CA VAL A 60 2.33 -11.63 5.87
C VAL A 60 1.21 -11.27 6.86
N GLN A 61 0.48 -12.27 7.35
CA GLN A 61 -0.56 -12.08 8.36
C GLN A 61 0.02 -11.46 9.65
N ALA A 62 1.14 -12.00 10.15
CA ALA A 62 1.79 -11.47 11.35
C ALA A 62 2.24 -10.01 11.15
N CYS A 63 2.85 -9.68 10.01
CA CYS A 63 3.25 -8.31 9.68
C CYS A 63 2.05 -7.35 9.62
N TYR A 64 0.95 -7.76 8.99
CA TYR A 64 -0.26 -6.96 8.91
C TYR A 64 -0.83 -6.65 10.30
N LEU A 65 -1.00 -7.68 11.15
CA LEU A 65 -1.54 -7.52 12.49
C LEU A 65 -0.63 -6.64 13.37
N ALA A 66 0.69 -6.81 13.29
CA ALA A 66 1.64 -5.97 14.00
C ALA A 66 1.53 -4.50 13.59
N ARG A 67 1.43 -4.21 12.28
CA ARG A 67 1.26 -2.84 11.79
C ARG A 67 -0.07 -2.24 12.22
N PHE A 68 -1.15 -3.01 12.15
CA PHE A 68 -2.47 -2.57 12.58
C PHE A 68 -2.48 -2.23 14.08
N ALA A 69 -1.91 -3.09 14.92
CA ALA A 69 -1.80 -2.86 16.35
C ALA A 69 -0.99 -1.59 16.67
N ALA A 70 0.16 -1.40 16.00
CA ALA A 70 1.00 -0.21 16.16
C ALA A 70 0.26 1.08 15.77
N LEU A 71 -0.48 1.08 14.66
CA LEU A 71 -1.28 2.23 14.24
C LEU A 71 -2.42 2.51 15.22
N THR A 72 -3.10 1.46 15.70
CA THR A 72 -4.20 1.60 16.67
C THR A 72 -3.70 2.14 18.00
N ALA A 73 -2.53 1.70 18.48
CA ALA A 73 -1.91 2.20 19.69
C ALA A 73 -1.45 3.67 19.56
N ALA A 74 -1.13 4.12 18.34
CA ALA A 74 -0.76 5.50 18.06
C ALA A 74 -1.97 6.43 17.84
N LEU A 75 -3.19 5.90 17.76
CA LEU A 75 -4.38 6.74 17.63
C LEU A 75 -4.62 7.51 18.93
N PRO A 76 -4.86 8.83 18.87
CA PRO A 76 -5.27 9.58 20.05
C PRO A 76 -6.64 9.11 20.55
N ALA A 77 -6.83 9.16 21.87
CA ALA A 77 -8.09 8.78 22.51
C ALA A 77 -9.27 9.56 21.89
N GLY A 78 -10.29 8.83 21.41
CA GLY A 78 -11.50 9.41 20.79
C GLY A 78 -11.66 9.21 19.28
N GLN A 79 -10.68 8.59 18.60
CA GLN A 79 -10.76 8.25 17.17
C GLN A 79 -10.86 6.73 16.94
N PHE A 80 -11.78 6.07 17.63
CA PHE A 80 -12.17 4.72 17.24
C PHE A 80 -13.17 4.81 16.08
N PRO A 81 -12.96 4.09 14.97
CA PRO A 81 -14.01 3.91 13.97
C PRO A 81 -15.10 3.02 14.60
N VAL A 82 -16.12 3.67 15.17
CA VAL A 82 -17.34 2.98 15.58
C VAL A 82 -17.99 2.46 14.29
N ARG A 83 -18.11 1.13 14.16
CA ARG A 83 -18.99 0.53 13.15
C ARG A 83 -20.42 0.90 13.51
N SER A 84 -21.04 1.77 12.72
CA SER A 84 -22.50 1.92 12.64
C SER A 84 -23.11 0.71 11.95
#